data_AF-A0A2G9TAK2-F1
#
_entry.id   AF-A0A2G9TAK2-F1
#
_cell.length_a   1.000
_cell.length_b   1.000
_cell.length_c   1.000
_cell.angle_alpha   90.00
_cell.angle_beta   90.00
_cell.angle_gamma   90.00
#
_symmetry.space_group_name_H-M   'P 1'
#
loop_
_entity.id
_entity.type
_entity.pdbx_description
1 polymer ?
#
loop_
_entity_poly.entity_id
_entity_poly.type
_entity_poly.pdbx_seq_one_letter_code
_entity_poly.pdbx_strand_id
1 'polypeptide(L)'
;TKSTRDEIEELAKAQDYGALAARMNGRLLFGTAGIRARMEGGFARLNDLTIINVTRGFAKYMLEFHKGKTLTGVAIGYDARHHSRR
;
A
#
# COMPACT_ATOMS: atom_id res chain seq x y z
N THR A 1 16.03 -3.51 -11.50
CA THR A 1 14.67 -2.92 -11.51
C THR A 1 14.74 -1.64 -10.72
N LYS A 2 14.22 -0.52 -11.22
CA LYS A 2 14.25 0.76 -10.48
C LYS A 2 13.52 0.61 -9.15
N SER A 3 14.09 1.16 -8.08
CA SER A 3 13.47 1.17 -6.77
C SER A 3 12.39 2.25 -6.69
N THR A 4 11.46 2.13 -5.73
CA THR A 4 10.46 3.18 -5.47
C THR A 4 11.10 4.50 -5.06
N ARG A 5 12.30 4.47 -4.50
CA ARG A 5 13.11 5.65 -4.20
C ARG A 5 13.60 6.30 -5.48
N ASP A 6 14.11 5.52 -6.43
CA ASP A 6 14.63 6.02 -7.71
C ASP A 6 13.53 6.78 -8.48
N GLU A 7 12.30 6.26 -8.48
CA GLU A 7 11.16 6.94 -9.11
C GLU A 7 10.90 8.33 -8.53
N ILE A 8 10.98 8.48 -7.19
CA ILE A 8 10.75 9.76 -6.52
C ILE A 8 11.93 10.71 -6.76
N GLU A 9 13.16 10.20 -6.75
CA GLU A 9 14.36 11.00 -7.06
C GLU A 9 14.34 11.51 -8.50
N GLU A 10 13.89 10.71 -9.46
CA GLU A 10 13.75 11.13 -10.86
C GLU A 10 12.73 12.27 -11.02
N LEU A 11 11.56 12.17 -10.38
CA LEU A 11 10.56 13.23 -10.39
C LEU A 11 11.08 14.52 -9.74
N ALA A 12 11.82 14.40 -8.64
CA ALA A 12 12.43 15.54 -7.97
C ALA A 12 13.50 16.22 -8.84
N LYS A 13 14.38 15.44 -9.51
CA LYS A 13 15.38 15.95 -10.45
C LYS A 13 14.75 16.64 -11.66
N ALA A 14 13.63 16.11 -12.14
CA ALA A 14 12.86 16.71 -13.24
C ALA A 14 12.03 17.93 -12.81
N GLN A 15 12.01 18.28 -11.51
CA GLN A 15 11.17 19.34 -10.94
C GLN A 15 9.67 19.19 -11.25
N ASP A 16 9.20 17.95 -11.45
CA ASP A 16 7.78 17.66 -11.66
C ASP A 16 7.05 17.60 -10.31
N TYR A 17 6.81 18.77 -9.74
CA TYR A 17 6.15 18.90 -8.45
C TYR A 17 4.69 18.44 -8.48
N GLY A 18 4.04 18.46 -9.64
CA GLY A 18 2.68 17.96 -9.82
C GLY A 18 2.61 16.43 -9.62
N ALA A 19 3.47 15.70 -10.33
CA ALA A 19 3.57 14.24 -10.18
C ALA A 19 4.07 13.84 -8.78
N LEU A 20 5.01 14.61 -8.22
CA LEU A 20 5.52 14.39 -6.87
C LEU A 20 4.40 14.56 -5.83
N ALA A 21 3.64 15.66 -5.89
CA ALA A 21 2.51 15.89 -5.00
C ALA A 21 1.45 14.79 -5.13
N ALA A 22 1.13 14.37 -6.36
CA ALA A 22 0.15 13.30 -6.61
C ALA A 22 0.57 11.93 -6.04
N ARG A 23 1.86 11.72 -5.78
CA ARG A 23 2.40 10.48 -5.19
C ARG A 23 2.67 10.60 -3.69
N MET A 24 3.11 11.77 -3.21
CA MET A 24 3.55 11.98 -1.83
C MET A 24 2.46 12.55 -0.92
N ASN A 25 1.56 13.41 -1.41
CA ASN A 25 0.62 14.17 -0.57
C ASN A 25 -0.73 13.46 -0.35
N GLY A 26 -0.73 12.13 -0.23
CA GLY A 26 -1.95 11.37 -0.03
C GLY A 26 -1.73 10.07 0.72
N ARG A 27 -2.84 9.44 1.10
CA ARG A 27 -2.87 8.12 1.74
C ARG A 27 -3.80 7.21 0.97
N LEU A 28 -3.51 5.92 1.03
CA LEU A 28 -4.42 4.91 0.50
C LEU A 28 -5.71 4.87 1.32
N LEU A 29 -6.85 4.85 0.62
CA LEU A 29 -8.17 4.77 1.22
C LEU A 29 -8.77 3.39 0.97
N PHE A 30 -9.48 2.88 1.97
CA PHE A 30 -10.21 1.62 1.86
C PHE A 30 -11.60 1.91 1.27
N GLY A 31 -11.81 1.52 0.00
CA GLY A 31 -13.11 1.63 -0.66
C GLY A 31 -13.98 0.41 -0.46
N THR A 32 -15.14 0.37 -1.12
CA THR A 32 -16.06 -0.77 -1.11
C THR A 32 -15.43 -2.07 -1.58
N ALA A 33 -14.42 -1.98 -2.46
CA ALA A 33 -13.69 -3.11 -3.01
C ALA A 33 -12.24 -3.20 -2.52
N GLY A 34 -11.97 -2.69 -1.32
CA GLY A 34 -10.64 -2.65 -0.72
C GLY A 34 -9.78 -1.47 -1.19
N ILE A 35 -8.47 -1.62 -1.05
CA ILE A 35 -7.50 -0.60 -1.45
C ILE A 35 -7.08 -0.81 -2.90
N ARG A 36 -7.12 0.26 -3.70
CA ARG A 36 -6.68 0.25 -5.10
C ARG A 36 -5.89 1.52 -5.40
N ALA A 37 -4.67 1.36 -5.92
CA ALA A 37 -3.84 2.45 -6.42
C ALA A 37 -2.84 1.93 -7.46
N ARG A 38 -2.15 2.84 -8.15
CA ARG A 38 -1.03 2.47 -9.05
C ARG A 38 0.15 1.93 -8.24
N MET A 39 0.87 0.96 -8.81
CA MET A 39 2.10 0.40 -8.23
C MET A 39 3.30 1.26 -8.61
N GLU A 40 3.65 2.19 -7.72
CA GLU A 40 4.65 3.25 -7.93
C GLU A 40 5.23 3.68 -6.57
N GLY A 41 6.29 4.49 -6.58
CA GLY A 41 6.79 5.17 -5.40
C GLY A 41 5.83 6.22 -4.83
N GLY A 42 5.82 6.37 -3.50
CA GLY A 42 5.05 7.39 -2.78
C GLY A 42 3.98 6.85 -1.82
N PHE A 43 3.45 7.73 -0.96
CA PHE A 43 2.48 7.36 0.08
C PHE A 43 1.05 7.18 -0.43
N ALA A 44 0.72 7.77 -1.59
CA ALA A 44 -0.56 7.64 -2.27
C ALA A 44 -0.56 6.52 -3.33
N ARG A 45 0.39 5.59 -3.27
CA ARG A 45 0.63 4.52 -4.24
C ARG A 45 0.78 3.19 -3.55
N LEU A 46 0.49 2.11 -4.27
CA LEU A 46 0.74 0.75 -3.78
C LEU A 46 2.22 0.43 -3.95
N ASN A 47 2.86 0.07 -2.85
CA ASN A 47 4.24 -0.39 -2.78
C ASN A 47 4.44 -1.14 -1.46
N ASP A 48 5.58 -1.81 -1.32
CA ASP A 48 5.89 -2.66 -0.17
C ASP A 48 5.66 -1.93 1.17
N LEU A 49 6.11 -0.67 1.30
CA LEU A 49 5.92 0.13 2.52
C LEU A 49 4.44 0.36 2.86
N THR A 50 3.65 0.79 1.87
CA THR A 50 2.23 1.09 2.10
C THR A 50 1.44 -0.19 2.39
N ILE A 51 1.76 -1.30 1.72
CA ILE A 51 1.16 -2.62 1.99
C ILE A 51 1.47 -3.06 3.43
N ILE A 52 2.73 -3.00 3.85
CA ILE A 52 3.13 -3.36 5.23
C ILE A 52 2.37 -2.51 6.26
N ASN A 53 2.29 -1.20 6.05
CA ASN A 53 1.60 -0.30 6.97
C ASN A 53 0.11 -0.60 7.08
N VAL A 54 -0.56 -0.81 5.95
CA VAL A 54 -1.99 -1.18 5.91
C VAL A 54 -2.19 -2.52 6.60
N THR A 55 -1.44 -3.55 6.23
CA THR A 55 -1.59 -4.91 6.78
C THR A 55 -1.35 -4.92 8.29
N ARG A 56 -0.35 -4.17 8.78
CA ARG A 56 -0.10 -4.01 10.22
C ARG A 56 -1.26 -3.32 10.93
N GLY A 57 -1.78 -2.23 10.36
CA GLY A 57 -2.94 -1.53 10.91
C GLY A 57 -4.18 -2.43 10.96
N PHE A 58 -4.43 -3.16 9.88
CA PHE A 58 -5.53 -4.10 9.78
C PHE A 58 -5.42 -5.26 10.77
N ALA A 59 -4.23 -5.86 10.92
CA ALA A 59 -4.00 -6.91 11.90
C ALA A 59 -4.27 -6.45 13.33
N LYS A 60 -3.78 -5.25 13.71
CA LYS A 60 -4.07 -4.66 15.03
C LYS A 60 -5.58 -4.46 15.24
N TYR A 61 -6.25 -3.89 14.24
CA TYR A 61 -7.69 -3.67 14.30
C TYR A 61 -8.47 -4.99 14.45
N MET A 62 -8.09 -6.03 13.72
CA MET A 62 -8.73 -7.36 13.81
C MET A 62 -8.56 -8.01 15.18
N LEU A 63 -7.38 -7.89 15.78
CA LEU A 63 -7.12 -8.38 17.14
C LEU A 63 -7.97 -7.66 18.19
N GLU A 64 -8.14 -6.35 18.04
CA GLU A 64 -8.98 -5.55 18.93
C GLU A 64 -10.47 -5.85 18.72
N PHE A 65 -10.93 -5.93 17.47
CA PHE A 65 -12.33 -6.22 17.14
C PHE A 65 -12.78 -7.60 17.64
N HIS A 66 -11.90 -8.59 17.61
CA HIS A 66 -12.18 -9.96 18.08
C HIS A 66 -11.67 -10.22 19.51
N LYS A 67 -11.39 -9.19 20.30
CA LYS A 67 -10.86 -9.35 21.66
C LYS A 67 -11.70 -10.33 22.48
N GLY A 68 -11.03 -11.31 23.10
CA GLY A 68 -11.65 -12.36 23.90
C GLY A 68 -12.17 -13.56 23.11
N LYS A 69 -12.01 -13.60 21.79
CA LYS A 69 -12.30 -14.76 20.94
C LYS A 69 -11.02 -15.48 20.54
N THR A 70 -11.10 -16.80 20.39
CA THR A 70 -10.02 -17.60 19.78
C THR A 70 -10.06 -17.39 18.27
N LEU A 71 -8.98 -16.83 17.72
CA LEU A 71 -8.82 -16.70 16.27
C LEU A 71 -8.33 -18.02 15.68
N THR A 72 -8.98 -18.49 14.62
CA THR A 72 -8.67 -19.76 13.97
C THR A 72 -7.62 -19.66 12.85
N GLY A 73 -7.40 -18.45 12.30
CA GLY A 73 -6.40 -18.18 11.27
C GLY A 73 -6.79 -17.05 10.33
N VAL A 74 -5.99 -16.83 9.29
CA VAL A 74 -6.26 -15.86 8.20
C VAL A 74 -6.06 -16.56 6.86
N ALA A 75 -7.06 -16.47 5.97
CA ALA A 75 -6.93 -16.93 4.60
C ALA A 75 -6.39 -15.79 3.72
N ILE A 76 -5.33 -16.05 2.97
CA ILE A 76 -4.71 -15.08 2.05
C ILE A 76 -4.83 -15.63 0.63
N GLY A 77 -5.50 -14.87 -0.25
CA GLY A 77 -5.70 -15.21 -1.64
C GLY A 77 -5.07 -14.19 -2.57
N TYR A 78 -4.69 -14.64 -3.76
CA TYR A 78 -4.07 -13.82 -4.80
C TYR A 78 -4.78 -14.04 -6.12
N ASP A 79 -4.79 -13.03 -6.98
CA ASP A 79 -5.27 -13.12 -8.35
C ASP A 79 -4.11 -13.16 -9.35
N ALA A 80 -4.43 -13.22 -10.65
CA ALA A 80 -3.42 -13.32 -11.72
C ALA A 80 -2.67 -12.00 -12.00
N ARG A 81 -2.88 -10.93 -11.21
CA ARG A 81 -2.20 -9.65 -11.45
C ARG A 81 -0.71 -9.76 -11.14
N HIS A 82 0.08 -9.01 -11.90
CA HIS A 82 1.48 -8.81 -11.59
C HIS A 82 1.63 -8.25 -10.16
N HIS A 83 2.59 -8.78 -9.40
CA HIS A 83 2.82 -8.50 -7.97
C HIS A 83 1.72 -8.94 -6.99
N SER A 84 0.69 -9.68 -7.41
CA SER A 84 -0.32 -10.20 -6.47
C SER A 84 0.33 -11.12 -5.41
N ARG A 85 1.24 -12.03 -5.81
CA ARG A 85 1.93 -12.99 -4.91
C ARG A 85 3.12 -12.43 -4.12
N ARG A 86 3.51 -11.18 -4.37
CA ARG A 86 4.80 -10.66 -3.91
C ARG A 86 4.70 -10.14 -2.47
#